data_AF-A0A1Y5DRY4-F1
#
_entry.id   AF-A0A1Y5DRY4-F1
#
_cell.length_a   1.000
_cell.length_b   1.000
_cell.length_c   1.000
_cell.angle_alpha   90.00
_cell.angle_beta   90.00
_cell.angle_gamma   90.00
#
_symmetry.space_group_name_H-M   'P 1'
#
loop_
_entity.id
_entity.type
_entity.pdbx_description
1 polymer ?
#
loop_
_entity_poly.entity_id
_entity_poly.type
_entity_poly.pdbx_seq_one_letter_code
_entity_poly.pdbx_strand_id
1 'polypeptide(L)'
;TKKKKWLAKLLFDFPETGKFEARLNVEGNKVSVIFVAEDKDTDSKIRKRGRILTKQLQDKGLEVSQLDSFSKPIERQTNNTKKHSLIDVRS
;
A
#
# COMPACT_ATOMS: atom_id res chain seq x y z
N THR A 1 -5.29 -25.00 11.67
CA THR A 1 -4.40 -24.92 10.49
C THR A 1 -3.98 -23.48 10.27
N LYS A 2 -2.70 -23.13 10.44
CA LYS A 2 -2.22 -21.74 10.26
C LYS A 2 -2.33 -21.36 8.78
N LYS A 3 -3.25 -20.48 8.41
CA LYS A 3 -3.35 -19.95 7.03
C LYS A 3 -2.15 -19.04 6.78
N LYS A 4 -1.53 -19.18 5.60
CA LYS A 4 -0.42 -18.30 5.19
C LYS A 4 -0.96 -16.87 5.09
N LYS A 5 -0.32 -15.94 5.80
CA LYS A 5 -0.66 -14.52 5.82
C LYS A 5 0.50 -13.73 5.21
N TRP A 6 0.18 -12.93 4.20
CA TRP A 6 1.13 -12.05 3.53
C TRP A 6 0.67 -10.62 3.69
N LEU A 7 1.57 -9.76 4.16
CA LEU A 7 1.36 -8.32 4.24
C LEU A 7 2.39 -7.66 3.33
N ALA A 8 1.91 -6.90 2.35
CA ALA A 8 2.77 -6.13 1.48
C ALA A 8 2.35 -4.66 1.51
N LYS A 9 3.35 -3.79 1.57
CA LYS A 9 3.18 -2.35 1.51
C LYS A 9 3.99 -1.85 0.32
N LEU A 10 3.30 -1.34 -0.69
CA LEU A 10 3.91 -0.78 -1.89
C LEU A 10 3.77 0.73 -1.84
N LEU A 11 4.86 1.45 -2.07
CA LEU A 11 4.86 2.91 -2.19
C LEU A 11 5.22 3.25 -3.63
N PHE A 12 4.41 4.09 -4.24
CA PHE A 12 4.57 4.55 -5.60
C PHE A 12 4.80 6.06 -5.57
N ASP A 13 5.80 6.50 -6.33
CA ASP A 13 6.14 7.91 -6.49
C ASP A 13 6.25 8.19 -7.98
N PHE A 14 5.21 8.80 -8.54
CA PHE A 14 5.14 9.10 -9.96
C PHE A 14 5.01 10.61 -10.17
N PRO A 15 5.72 11.19 -11.14
CA PRO A 15 5.67 12.62 -11.41
C PRO A 15 4.26 13.13 -11.74
N GLU A 16 3.46 12.34 -12.47
CA GLU A 16 2.17 12.78 -13.03
C GLU A 16 0.97 12.49 -12.12
N THR A 17 1.00 11.40 -11.36
CA THR A 17 -0.11 10.99 -10.48
C THR A 17 0.17 11.31 -9.00
N GLY A 18 1.32 11.89 -8.70
CA GLY A 18 1.81 12.04 -7.34
C GLY A 18 2.04 10.70 -6.65
N LYS A 19 2.20 10.76 -5.33
CA LYS A 19 2.50 9.59 -4.51
C LYS A 19 1.22 8.85 -4.15
N PHE A 20 1.29 7.53 -4.18
CA PHE A 20 0.25 6.69 -3.60
C PHE A 20 0.83 5.41 -3.00
N GLU A 21 0.16 4.89 -1.98
CA GLU A 21 0.54 3.71 -1.23
C GLU A 21 -0.53 2.62 -1.44
N ALA A 22 -0.11 1.38 -1.59
CA ALA A 22 -1.00 0.22 -1.62
C ALA A 22 -0.63 -0.73 -0.49
N ARG A 23 -1.59 -1.01 0.39
CA ARG A 23 -1.48 -2.01 1.45
C ARG A 23 -2.27 -3.23 1.03
N LEU A 24 -1.57 -4.34 0.88
CA LEU A 24 -2.12 -5.63 0.53
C LEU A 24 -2.02 -6.56 1.74
N ASN A 25 -3.12 -7.22 2.05
CA ASN A 25 -3.16 -8.31 3.01
C ASN A 25 -3.79 -9.54 2.33
N VAL A 26 -3.06 -10.65 2.30
CA VAL A 26 -3.52 -11.91 1.73
C VAL A 26 -3.53 -12.96 2.82
N GLU A 27 -4.68 -13.56 3.08
CA GLU A 27 -4.85 -14.62 4.07
C GLU A 27 -5.55 -15.83 3.44
N GLY A 28 -4.78 -16.88 3.18
CA GLY A 28 -5.27 -18.02 2.39
C GLY A 28 -5.66 -17.58 0.97
N ASN A 29 -6.94 -17.68 0.62
CA ASN A 29 -7.50 -17.24 -0.65
C ASN A 29 -8.13 -15.83 -0.58
N LYS A 30 -8.17 -15.19 0.60
CA LYS A 30 -8.79 -13.88 0.77
C LYS A 30 -7.76 -12.78 0.60
N VAL A 31 -8.13 -11.73 -0.13
CA VAL A 31 -7.29 -10.57 -0.40
C VAL A 31 -8.02 -9.30 0.01
N SER A 32 -7.38 -8.47 0.84
CA SER A 32 -7.77 -7.08 1.05
C SER A 32 -6.69 -6.13 0.55
N VAL A 33 -7.13 -5.07 -0.14
CA VAL A 33 -6.26 -4.02 -0.67
C VAL A 33 -6.79 -2.66 -0.22
N ILE A 34 -5.90 -1.82 0.30
CA ILE A 34 -6.19 -0.43 0.63
C ILE A 34 -5.22 0.45 -0.13
N PHE A 35 -5.74 1.34 -0.96
CA PHE A 35 -4.99 2.37 -1.64
C PHE A 35 -5.11 3.70 -0.90
N VAL A 36 -3.99 4.39 -0.75
CA VAL A 36 -3.91 5.74 -0.19
C VAL A 36 -3.22 6.62 -1.20
N ALA A 37 -3.93 7.56 -1.81
CA ALA A 37 -3.32 8.50 -2.75
C ALA A 37 -3.17 9.88 -2.11
N GLU A 38 -2.12 10.61 -2.48
CA GLU A 38 -1.97 12.00 -2.06
C GLU A 38 -3.04 12.88 -2.74
N ASP A 39 -3.19 12.71 -4.06
CA ASP A 39 -4.11 13.48 -4.87
C ASP A 39 -5.50 12.82 -5.05
N LYS A 40 -6.56 13.64 -5.09
CA LYS A 40 -7.95 13.16 -5.26
C LYS A 40 -8.23 12.63 -6.67
N ASP A 41 -7.60 13.17 -7.70
CA ASP A 41 -7.72 12.67 -9.07
C ASP A 41 -7.11 11.27 -9.19
N THR A 42 -5.95 11.05 -8.57
CA THR A 42 -5.30 9.72 -8.50
C THR A 42 -6.17 8.72 -7.76
N ASP A 43 -6.73 9.10 -6.61
CA ASP A 43 -7.70 8.27 -5.90
C ASP A 43 -8.93 7.93 -6.77
N SER A 44 -9.50 8.91 -7.48
CA SER A 44 -10.63 8.68 -8.40
C SER A 44 -10.27 7.70 -9.53
N LYS A 45 -9.08 7.84 -10.11
CA LYS A 45 -8.54 6.92 -11.13
C LYS A 45 -8.35 5.51 -10.57
N ILE A 46 -7.82 5.37 -9.35
CA ILE A 46 -7.65 4.09 -8.66
C ILE A 46 -9.01 3.45 -8.41
N ARG A 47 -10.00 4.18 -7.87
CA ARG A 47 -11.36 3.65 -7.64
C ARG A 47 -12.00 3.14 -8.94
N LYS A 48 -11.88 3.89 -10.03
CA LYS A 48 -12.41 3.48 -11.35
C LYS A 48 -11.78 2.17 -11.84
N ARG A 49 -10.46 2.01 -11.66
CA ARG A 49 -9.75 0.78 -12.02
C ARG A 49 -9.89 -0.35 -10.99
N GLY A 50 -10.29 -0.03 -9.76
CA GLY A 50 -10.47 -0.99 -8.67
C GLY A 50 -11.41 -2.13 -9.03
N ARG A 51 -12.52 -1.85 -9.73
CA ARG A 51 -13.46 -2.88 -10.20
C ARG A 51 -12.81 -3.89 -11.14
N ILE A 52 -11.92 -3.42 -12.02
CA ILE A 52 -11.18 -4.29 -12.96
C ILE A 52 -10.20 -5.16 -12.17
N LEU A 53 -9.48 -4.57 -11.21
CA LEU A 53 -8.56 -5.30 -10.34
C LEU A 53 -9.29 -6.38 -9.52
N THR A 54 -10.47 -6.07 -8.97
CA THR A 54 -11.31 -7.05 -8.27
C THR A 54 -11.61 -8.25 -9.15
N LYS A 55 -12.07 -8.00 -10.38
CA LYS A 55 -12.38 -9.07 -11.34
C LYS A 55 -11.14 -9.91 -11.66
N GLN A 56 -10.00 -9.27 -11.91
CA GLN A 56 -8.74 -9.97 -12.18
C GLN A 56 -8.26 -10.85 -11.02
N LEU A 57 -8.49 -10.42 -9.78
CA LEU A 57 -8.17 -11.22 -8.59
C LEU A 57 -9.14 -12.40 -8.45
N GLN A 58 -10.43 -12.18 -8.70
CA GLN A 58 -11.46 -13.24 -8.69
C GLN A 58 -11.21 -14.28 -9.78
N ASP A 59 -10.83 -13.86 -10.99
CA ASP A 59 -10.48 -14.75 -12.11
C ASP A 59 -9.27 -15.64 -11.77
N LYS A 60 -8.41 -15.20 -10.84
CA LYS A 60 -7.27 -15.98 -10.30
C LYS A 60 -7.65 -16.88 -9.12
N GLY A 61 -8.94 -16.96 -8.77
CA GLY A 61 -9.45 -17.77 -7.65
C GLY A 61 -9.28 -17.12 -6.28
N LEU A 62 -9.05 -15.80 -6.21
CA LEU A 62 -8.92 -15.07 -4.96
C LEU A 62 -10.24 -14.38 -4.60
N GLU A 63 -10.63 -14.46 -3.33
CA GLU A 63 -11.79 -13.77 -2.79
C GLU A 63 -11.38 -12.37 -2.33
N VAL A 64 -11.86 -11.32 -3.01
CA VAL A 64 -11.56 -9.94 -2.62
C VAL A 64 -12.49 -9.55 -1.47
N SER A 65 -11.96 -9.48 -0.25
CA SER A 65 -12.73 -9.11 0.94
C SER A 65 -12.91 -7.60 1.08
N GLN A 66 -11.93 -6.82 0.64
CA GLN A 66 -11.96 -5.36 0.71
C GLN A 66 -11.07 -4.77 -0.39
N LEU A 67 -11.59 -3.80 -1.13
CA LEU A 67 -10.80 -2.97 -2.03
C LEU A 67 -11.27 -1.54 -1.87
N ASP A 68 -10.50 -0.77 -1.12
CA ASP A 68 -10.80 0.63 -0.84
C ASP A 68 -9.68 1.54 -1.32
N SER A 69 -10.06 2.78 -1.62
CA SER A 69 -9.14 3.86 -1.94
C SER A 69 -9.59 5.10 -1.21
N PHE A 70 -8.64 5.85 -0.66
CA PHE A 70 -8.90 7.16 -0.09
C PHE A 70 -7.74 8.12 -0.35
N SER A 71 -8.06 9.41 -0.40
CA SER A 71 -7.06 10.46 -0.48
C SER A 71 -6.65 10.89 0.93
N LYS A 72 -5.35 10.82 1.23
CA LYS A 72 -4.74 11.32 2.46
C LYS A 72 -3.33 11.79 2.14
N PRO A 73 -2.83 12.88 2.75
CA PRO A 73 -1.42 13.23 2.64
C PRO A 73 -0.56 12.04 3.08
N ILE A 74 0.33 11.61 2.19
CA ILE A 74 1.26 10.52 2.47
C ILE A 74 2.47 11.17 3.10
N GLU A 75 2.65 10.96 4.40
CA GLU A 75 3.85 11.41 5.08
C GLU A 75 5.06 10.84 4.34
N ARG A 76 5.89 11.73 3.81
CA ARG A 76 7.24 11.35 3.41
C ARG A 76 7.83 10.72 4.65
N GLN A 77 8.19 9.44 4.59
CA GLN A 77 9.29 8.97 5.41
C GLN A 77 10.47 9.82 4.98
N THR A 78 10.67 10.95 5.64
CA THR A 78 11.98 11.54 5.75
C THR A 78 12.80 10.40 6.31
N ASN A 79 13.63 9.81 5.47
CA ASN A 79 14.83 9.16 5.94
C ASN A 79 15.60 10.28 6.65
N ASN A 80 15.22 10.54 7.91
CA ASN A 80 16.14 11.06 8.87
C ASN A 80 17.16 9.94 8.98
N THR A 81 18.16 9.98 8.10
CA THR A 81 19.54 9.67 8.46
C THR A 81 19.85 10.51 9.69
N LYS A 82 19.31 10.10 10.85
CA LYS A 82 20.01 10.29 12.09
C LYS A 82 21.29 9.51 11.88
N LYS A 83 22.34 10.23 11.49
CA LYS A 83 23.72 9.90 11.81
C LYS A 83 23.72 9.58 13.31
N HIS A 84 23.43 8.34 13.68
CA HIS A 84 23.83 7.84 14.97
C HIS A 84 25.34 7.76 14.88
N SER A 85 25.99 8.83 15.32
CA SER A 85 27.40 8.82 15.69
C SER A 85 27.55 7.74 16.75
N LEU A 86 28.01 6.56 16.33
CA LEU A 86 28.42 5.47 17.20
C LEU A 86 29.80 5.83 17.77
N ILE A 87 29.88 6.77 18.70
CA ILE A 87 30.87 6.72 19.79
C ILE A 87 30.31 7.53 20.97
N ASP A 88 30.01 6.85 22.07
CA ASP A 88 30.42 7.35 23.39
C ASP A 88 30.52 6.14 24.34
N VAL A 89 31.74 5.69 24.63
CA VAL A 89 32.02 4.80 25.76
C VAL A 89 32.98 5.56 26.66
N ARG A 90 32.48 5.85 27.86
CA ARG A 90 33.12 6.66 28.90
C ARG A 90 34.41 6.03 29.41
N SER A 91 35.32 6.91 29.83
CA SER A 91 36.52 6.68 30.65
C SER A 91 36.24 5.90 31.94
#